data_AF-A0A371G0U9-F1
#
_entry.id   AF-A0A371G0U9-F1
#
_cell.length_a   1.000
_cell.length_b   1.000
_cell.length_c   1.000
_cell.angle_alpha   90.00
_cell.angle_beta   90.00
_cell.angle_gamma   90.00
#
_symmetry.space_group_name_H-M   'P 1'
#
loop_
_entity.id
_entity.type
_entity.pdbx_description
1 polymer ?
#
loop_
_entity_poly.entity_id
_entity_poly.type
_entity_poly.pdbx_seq_one_letter_code
_entity_poly.pdbx_strand_id
1 'polypeptide(L)'
;MANPSWKDWSRLLEDALWAHKATYRTSLGMSPYWIVFSKAYHLPIEIEHRVKECNLAYDQAGKERKLQLQELEELRVEAYENSRIYK
;
A
#
# COMPACT_ATOMS: atom_id res chain seq x y z
N MET A 1 -49.68 -25.97 7.52
CA MET A 1 -48.39 -25.26 7.53
C MET A 1 -48.49 -24.14 6.52
N ALA A 2 -48.38 -22.87 6.94
CA ALA A 2 -48.52 -21.73 6.03
C ALA A 2 -47.30 -21.65 5.11
N ASN A 3 -47.52 -21.46 3.80
CA ASN A 3 -46.44 -21.25 2.85
C ASN A 3 -45.75 -19.90 3.15
N PRO A 4 -44.41 -19.85 3.25
CA PRO A 4 -43.70 -18.59 3.43
C PRO A 4 -43.94 -17.69 2.22
N SER A 5 -44.16 -16.40 2.47
CA SER A 5 -44.29 -15.43 1.38
C SER A 5 -42.94 -15.27 0.67
N TRP A 6 -42.94 -14.80 -0.58
CA TRP A 6 -41.71 -14.51 -1.34
C TRP A 6 -40.72 -13.60 -0.58
N LYS A 7 -41.24 -12.67 0.24
CA LYS A 7 -40.40 -11.80 1.09
C LYS A 7 -39.68 -12.60 2.18
N ASP A 8 -40.33 -13.60 2.76
CA ASP A 8 -39.75 -14.46 3.78
C ASP A 8 -38.63 -15.34 3.22
N TRP A 9 -38.76 -15.79 1.97
CA TRP A 9 -37.70 -16.51 1.26
C TRP A 9 -36.46 -15.64 1.01
N SER A 10 -36.64 -14.36 0.68
CA SER A 10 -35.50 -13.45 0.49
C SER A 10 -34.69 -13.27 1.78
N ARG A 11 -35.38 -13.14 2.92
CA ARG A 11 -34.71 -13.00 4.24
C ARG A 11 -33.99 -14.27 4.64
N LEU A 12 -34.62 -15.43 4.44
CA LEU A 12 -33.99 -16.73 4.69
C LEU A 12 -32.75 -16.96 3.81
N LEU A 13 -32.76 -16.47 2.57
CA LEU A 13 -31.61 -16.55 1.68
C LEU A 13 -30.44 -15.68 2.17
N GLU A 14 -30.70 -14.45 2.60
CA GLU A 14 -29.68 -13.57 3.19
C GLU A 14 -29.10 -14.18 4.47
N ASP A 15 -29.94 -14.71 5.35
CA ASP A 15 -29.53 -15.37 6.59
C ASP A 15 -28.68 -16.62 6.31
N ALA A 16 -29.07 -17.44 5.33
CA ALA A 16 -28.33 -18.63 4.92
C ALA A 16 -26.96 -18.28 4.30
N LEU A 17 -26.89 -17.22 3.49
CA LEU A 17 -25.65 -16.70 2.94
C LEU A 17 -24.72 -16.16 4.05
N TRP A 18 -25.28 -15.47 5.04
CA TRP A 18 -24.53 -14.97 6.19
C TRP A 18 -23.97 -16.12 7.04
N ALA A 19 -24.80 -17.13 7.31
CA ALA A 19 -24.37 -18.34 8.00
C ALA A 19 -23.22 -19.03 7.23
N HIS A 20 -23.38 -19.27 5.93
CA HIS A 20 -22.32 -19.86 5.11
C HIS A 20 -21.01 -19.03 5.13
N LYS A 21 -21.10 -17.70 5.10
CA LYS A 21 -19.93 -16.82 5.20
C LYS A 21 -19.25 -16.87 6.58
N ALA A 22 -19.98 -17.07 7.67
CA ALA A 22 -19.44 -16.96 9.02
C ALA A 22 -19.08 -18.31 9.66
N THR A 23 -19.88 -19.35 9.42
CA THR A 23 -19.79 -20.64 10.13
C THR A 23 -19.07 -21.72 9.33
N TYR A 24 -19.15 -21.68 8.00
CA TYR A 24 -18.39 -22.61 7.16
C TYR A 24 -16.91 -22.25 7.25
N ARG A 25 -16.14 -23.10 7.92
CA ARG A 25 -14.67 -23.01 7.94
C ARG A 25 -14.13 -24.02 6.94
N THR A 26 -13.24 -23.55 6.09
CA THR A 26 -12.43 -24.43 5.22
C THR A 26 -11.56 -25.35 6.08
N SER A 27 -10.96 -26.39 5.50
CA SER A 27 -10.01 -27.28 6.18
C SER A 27 -8.83 -26.55 6.86
N LEU A 28 -8.58 -25.29 6.46
CA LEU A 28 -7.61 -24.37 7.05
C LEU A 28 -8.14 -23.57 8.25
N GLY A 29 -9.38 -23.81 8.69
CA GLY A 29 -10.01 -23.09 9.81
C GLY A 29 -10.49 -21.67 9.47
N MET A 30 -10.29 -21.19 8.25
CA MET A 30 -10.72 -19.85 7.81
C MET A 30 -12.07 -19.91 7.11
N SER A 31 -12.88 -18.86 7.31
CA SER A 31 -14.13 -18.72 6.56
C SER A 31 -13.86 -18.26 5.11
N PRO A 32 -14.70 -18.66 4.14
CA PRO A 32 -14.62 -18.19 2.77
C PRO A 32 -14.58 -16.66 2.63
N TYR A 33 -15.30 -15.94 3.51
CA TYR A 33 -15.31 -14.48 3.53
C TYR A 33 -13.92 -13.91 3.84
N TRP A 34 -13.27 -14.44 4.87
CA TRP A 34 -11.92 -14.03 5.25
C TRP A 34 -10.90 -14.30 4.14
N ILE A 35 -10.95 -15.45 3.48
CA ILE A 35 -10.00 -15.78 2.40
C ILE A 35 -10.09 -14.78 1.25
N VAL A 36 -11.32 -14.43 0.83
CA VAL A 36 -11.53 -13.50 -0.29
C VAL A 36 -11.22 -12.07 0.12
N PHE A 37 -11.74 -11.64 1.27
CA PHE A 37 -11.64 -10.26 1.72
C PHE A 37 -10.24 -9.92 2.22
N SER A 38 -9.61 -10.77 3.03
CA SER A 38 -8.22 -10.52 3.47
C SER A 38 -7.29 -10.40 2.26
N LYS A 39 -7.38 -11.30 1.28
CA LYS A 39 -6.53 -11.19 0.07
C LYS A 39 -6.81 -9.91 -0.73
N ALA A 40 -8.08 -9.53 -0.89
CA ALA A 40 -8.45 -8.34 -1.64
C ALA A 40 -8.08 -7.03 -0.93
N TYR A 41 -8.06 -7.00 0.41
CA TYR A 41 -7.75 -5.80 1.19
C TYR A 41 -6.27 -5.67 1.53
N HIS A 42 -5.56 -6.76 1.77
CA HIS A 42 -4.12 -6.70 2.10
C HIS A 42 -3.28 -6.31 0.89
N LEU A 43 -3.61 -6.81 -0.30
CA LEU A 43 -2.81 -6.55 -1.51
C LEU A 43 -2.74 -5.05 -1.86
N PRO A 44 -3.84 -4.27 -1.91
CA PRO A 44 -3.76 -2.82 -2.13
C PRO A 44 -2.96 -2.09 -1.05
N ILE A 45 -3.14 -2.44 0.22
CA ILE A 45 -2.44 -1.80 1.34
C ILE A 45 -0.93 -2.06 1.28
N GLU A 46 -0.51 -3.28 0.96
CA GLU A 46 0.90 -3.62 0.78
C GLU A 46 1.52 -2.83 -0.38
N ILE A 47 0.78 -2.66 -1.48
CA ILE A 47 1.24 -1.86 -2.63
C ILE A 47 1.37 -0.39 -2.23
N GLU A 48 0.38 0.19 -1.56
CA GLU A 48 0.44 1.58 -1.07
C GLU A 48 1.63 1.80 -0.14
N HIS A 49 1.88 0.87 0.78
CA HIS A 49 3.01 0.95 1.71
C HIS A 49 4.35 0.93 0.95
N ARG A 50 4.51 0.01 0.00
CA ARG A 50 5.73 -0.09 -0.81
C ARG A 50 5.96 1.15 -1.67
N VAL A 51 4.91 1.71 -2.26
CA VAL A 51 5.01 2.97 -3.03
C VAL A 51 5.46 4.11 -2.13
N LYS A 52 4.92 4.20 -0.91
CA LYS A 52 5.32 5.22 0.07
C LYS A 52 6.79 5.08 0.48
N GLU A 53 7.26 3.87 0.72
CA GLU A 53 8.67 3.58 1.01
C GLU A 53 9.58 3.97 -0.17
N CYS A 54 9.21 3.61 -1.39
CA CYS A 54 9.97 3.98 -2.60
C CYS A 54 10.06 5.50 -2.77
N ASN A 55 8.97 6.23 -2.55
CA ASN A 55 8.96 7.69 -2.65
C ASN A 55 9.85 8.34 -1.60
N LEU A 56 9.82 7.85 -0.36
CA LEU A 56 10.70 8.36 0.71
C LEU A 56 12.18 8.15 0.38
N ALA A 57 12.53 6.97 -0.14
CA ALA A 57 13.90 6.68 -0.57
C ALA A 57 14.33 7.61 -1.72
N TYR A 58 13.43 7.87 -2.68
CA TYR A 58 13.68 8.78 -3.78
C TYR A 58 13.89 10.23 -3.31
N ASP A 59 13.05 10.72 -2.39
CA ASP A 59 13.21 12.05 -1.80
C ASP A 59 14.54 12.20 -1.08
N GLN A 60 14.96 11.17 -0.33
CA GLN A 60 16.26 11.16 0.33
C GLN A 60 17.41 11.20 -0.67
N ALA A 61 17.34 10.39 -1.73
CA ALA A 61 18.34 10.40 -2.81
C ALA A 61 18.38 11.76 -3.53
N GLY A 62 17.23 12.40 -3.72
CA GLY A 62 17.13 13.74 -4.31
C GLY A 62 17.81 14.81 -3.45
N LYS A 63 17.63 14.76 -2.12
CA LYS A 63 18.31 15.66 -1.18
C LYS A 63 19.82 15.45 -1.18
N GLU A 64 20.26 14.20 -1.13
CA GLU A 64 21.68 13.84 -1.19
C GLU A 64 22.34 14.36 -2.47
N ARG A 65 21.72 14.10 -3.62
CA ARG A 65 22.22 14.58 -4.91
C ARG A 65 22.31 16.10 -4.95
N LYS A 66 21.33 16.80 -4.36
CA LYS A 66 21.34 18.27 -4.30
C LYS A 66 22.50 18.79 -3.45
N LEU A 67 22.79 18.15 -2.32
CA LEU A 67 23.92 18.49 -1.47
C LEU A 67 25.25 18.30 -2.23
N GLN A 68 25.43 17.15 -2.86
CA GLN A 68 26.63 16.84 -3.65
C GLN A 68 26.86 17.86 -4.78
N LEU A 69 25.79 18.31 -5.45
CA LEU A 69 25.90 19.34 -6.48
C LEU A 69 26.30 20.71 -5.91
N GLN A 70 25.84 21.04 -4.70
CA GLN A 70 26.23 22.28 -4.04
C GLN A 70 27.71 22.25 -3.65
N GLU A 71 28.19 21.15 -3.09
CA GLU A 71 29.61 20.97 -2.76
C GLU A 71 30.50 21.10 -3.99
N LEU A 72 30.10 20.51 -5.13
CA LEU A 72 30.84 20.64 -6.39
C LEU A 72 30.87 22.08 -6.92
N GLU A 73 29.79 22.84 -6.73
CA GLU A 73 29.74 24.26 -7.11
C GLU A 73 30.68 25.10 -6.24
N GLU A 74 30.71 24.83 -4.93
CA GLU A 74 31.63 25.49 -3.99
C GLU A 74 33.10 25.22 -4.37
N LEU A 75 33.46 23.96 -4.65
CA LEU A 75 34.80 23.60 -5.11
C LEU A 75 35.16 24.29 -6.44
N ARG A 76 34.20 24.43 -7.35
CA ARG A 76 34.41 25.14 -8.62
C ARG A 76 34.72 26.62 -8.39
N VAL A 77 33.97 27.28 -7.51
CA VAL A 77 34.18 28.69 -7.16
C VAL A 77 35.55 28.87 -6.49
N GLU A 78 35.88 28.01 -5.53
CA GLU A 78 37.18 28.04 -4.85
C GLU A 78 38.34 27.88 -5.84
N ALA A 79 38.26 26.91 -6.76
CA ALA A 79 39.28 26.71 -7.79
C ALA A 79 39.42 27.94 -8.71
N TYR A 80 38.30 28.58 -9.07
CA TYR A 80 38.31 29.80 -9.88
C TYR A 80 38.98 30.96 -9.14
N GLU A 81 38.64 31.18 -7.87
CA GLU A 81 39.26 32.21 -7.02
C GLU A 81 40.76 31.97 -6.85
N ASN A 82 41.17 30.73 -6.53
CA ASN A 82 42.57 30.35 -6.43
C ASN A 82 43.32 30.63 -7.75
N SER A 83 42.75 30.24 -8.90
CA SER A 83 43.35 30.51 -10.21
C SER A 83 43.54 32.02 -10.50
N ARG A 84 42.66 32.87 -9.95
CA ARG A 84 42.72 34.32 -10.11
C ARG A 84 43.78 34.96 -9.22
N ILE A 85 44.11 34.34 -8.09
CA ILE A 85 45.16 34.80 -7.17
C ILE A 85 46.56 34.49 -7.71
N TYR A 86 46.72 33.36 -8.41
CA TYR A 86 48.02 32.95 -8.99
C TYR A 86 48.32 33.56 -10.36
N LYS A 87 47.42 34.38 -10.91
CA LYS A 87 47.60 35.13 -12.16
C LYS A 87 48.00 36.56 -11.86
#